data_AF-A0A1G1PYW0-F1
#
_entry.id   AF-A0A1G1PYW0-F1
#
_cell.length_a   1.000
_cell.length_b   1.000
_cell.length_c   1.000
_cell.angle_alpha   90.00
_cell.angle_beta   90.00
_cell.angle_gamma   90.00
#
_symmetry.space_group_name_H-M   'P 1'
#
loop_
_entity.id
_entity.type
_entity.pdbx_description
1 polymer ?
#
loop_
_entity_poly.entity_id
_entity_poly.type
_entity_poly.pdbx_seq_one_letter_code
_entity_poly.pdbx_strand_id
1 'polypeptide(L)'
;MSRKVNLFWLTYFYFFFIFSIAQASAFLGVDSPSQFYYAVLYSFNDIFALEYFFNVTQILLNMVHLVPLYLFIYKKWANNQELLKFLLFFRILFDIVGHAWETNFLAGIYQLNPYLCWTLLAGFGLLYLPSYYACYVYAFKGHNKKAK
;
A
#
# COMPACT_ATOMS: atom_id res chain seq x y z
N MET A 1 -11.55 -31.50 1.03
CA MET A 1 -10.23 -31.30 0.39
C MET A 1 -9.57 -30.05 0.97
N SER A 2 -8.58 -30.21 1.85
CA SER A 2 -7.79 -29.08 2.38
C SER A 2 -7.02 -28.46 1.22
N ARG A 3 -7.43 -27.27 0.77
CA ARG A 3 -6.70 -26.52 -0.28
C ARG A 3 -5.39 -26.05 0.35
N LYS A 4 -4.27 -26.63 -0.08
CA LYS A 4 -2.93 -26.23 0.36
C LYS A 4 -2.76 -24.72 0.16
N VAL A 5 -2.38 -24.03 1.24
CA VAL A 5 -1.98 -22.62 1.20
C VAL A 5 -0.72 -22.52 0.35
N ASN A 6 -0.69 -21.58 -0.59
CA ASN A 6 0.49 -21.36 -1.41
C ASN A 6 1.56 -20.65 -0.57
N LEU A 7 2.69 -21.34 -0.34
CA LEU A 7 3.79 -20.84 0.48
C LEU A 7 4.34 -19.50 -0.03
N PHE A 8 4.38 -19.28 -1.35
CA PHE A 8 4.81 -18.01 -1.94
C PHE A 8 3.99 -16.82 -1.42
N TRP A 9 2.66 -16.94 -1.44
CA TRP A 9 1.77 -15.87 -1.00
C TRP A 9 1.81 -15.66 0.51
N LEU A 10 2.04 -16.73 1.28
CA LEU A 10 2.22 -16.64 2.73
C LEU A 10 3.51 -15.90 3.08
N THR A 11 4.64 -16.26 2.45
CA THR A 11 5.91 -15.57 2.64
C THR A 11 5.80 -14.11 2.22
N TYR A 12 5.21 -13.84 1.06
CA TYR A 12 4.94 -12.47 0.60
C TYR A 12 4.11 -11.67 1.59
N PHE A 13 3.05 -12.27 2.17
CA PHE A 13 2.23 -11.60 3.18
C PHE A 13 3.04 -11.16 4.39
N TYR A 14 3.91 -12.02 4.93
CA TYR A 14 4.76 -11.63 6.06
C TYR A 14 5.74 -10.50 5.70
N PHE A 15 6.36 -10.56 4.52
CA PHE A 15 7.22 -9.47 4.06
C PHE A 15 6.45 -8.16 3.90
N PHE A 16 5.27 -8.20 3.26
CA PHE A 16 4.43 -7.02 3.04
C PHE A 16 3.86 -6.47 4.37
N PHE A 17 3.54 -7.35 5.32
CA PHE A 17 3.10 -7.00 6.67
C PHE A 17 4.21 -6.25 7.44
N ILE A 18 5.41 -6.82 7.49
CA ILE A 18 6.57 -6.18 8.14
C ILE A 18 6.86 -4.83 7.49
N PHE A 19 6.85 -4.78 6.16
CA PHE A 19 7.06 -3.54 5.44
C PHE A 19 6.00 -2.48 5.75
N SER A 20 4.72 -2.84 5.78
CA SER A 20 3.63 -1.90 6.07
C SER A 20 3.73 -1.34 7.50
N ILE A 21 4.11 -2.18 8.46
CA ILE A 21 4.40 -1.74 9.83
C ILE A 21 5.63 -0.83 9.86
N ALA A 22 6.71 -1.20 9.17
CA ALA A 22 7.92 -0.40 9.10
C ALA A 22 7.62 0.99 8.51
N GLN A 23 6.86 1.06 7.41
CA GLN A 23 6.41 2.31 6.80
C GLN A 23 5.59 3.15 7.79
N ALA A 24 4.59 2.56 8.45
CA ALA A 24 3.77 3.26 9.43
C ALA A 24 4.62 3.77 10.63
N SER A 25 5.54 2.95 11.14
CA SER A 25 6.42 3.33 12.24
C SER A 25 7.41 4.42 11.84
N ALA A 26 7.94 4.35 10.62
CA ALA A 26 8.84 5.36 10.07
C ALA A 26 8.10 6.69 9.90
N PHE A 27 6.84 6.67 9.48
CA PHE A 27 6.04 7.89 9.33
C PHE A 27 5.62 8.50 10.68
N LEU A 28 5.28 7.67 11.68
CA LEU A 28 4.85 8.12 13.00
C LEU A 28 6.01 8.48 13.93
N GLY A 29 7.25 8.20 13.53
CA GLY A 29 8.45 8.60 14.27
C GLY A 29 8.54 10.12 14.38
N VAL A 30 8.77 10.62 15.59
CA VAL A 30 8.85 12.06 15.90
C VAL A 30 9.95 12.74 15.07
N ASP A 31 11.08 12.05 14.88
CA ASP A 31 12.23 12.56 14.12
C ASP A 31 12.27 12.03 12.68
N SER A 32 11.12 11.65 12.11
CA SER A 32 11.10 11.09 10.77
C SER A 32 11.30 12.16 9.69
N PRO A 33 12.07 11.88 8.63
CA PRO A 33 12.26 12.81 7.51
C PRO A 33 10.94 13.19 6.82
N SER A 34 9.95 12.30 6.82
CA SER A 34 8.62 12.57 6.26
C SER A 34 7.84 13.57 7.12
N GLN A 35 7.87 13.46 8.45
CA GLN A 35 7.24 14.45 9.35
C GLN A 35 7.91 15.82 9.19
N PHE A 36 9.25 15.87 9.13
CA PHE A 36 9.96 17.11 8.88
C PHE A 36 9.56 17.75 7.54
N TYR A 37 9.44 16.95 6.47
CA TYR A 37 8.97 17.41 5.17
C TYR A 37 7.58 18.06 5.25
N TYR A 38 6.62 17.41 5.88
CA TYR A 38 5.26 17.96 6.01
C TYR A 38 5.21 19.17 6.96
N ALA A 39 6.02 19.20 8.01
CA ALA A 39 6.13 20.36 8.89
C ALA A 39 6.67 21.59 8.14
N VAL A 40 7.67 21.39 7.26
CA VAL A 40 8.19 22.45 6.39
C VAL A 40 7.11 22.92 5.43
N LEU A 41 6.40 22.03 4.72
CA LEU A 41 5.32 22.42 3.82
C LEU A 41 4.21 23.21 4.54
N TYR A 42 3.78 22.71 5.70
CA TYR A 42 2.76 23.35 6.52
C TYR A 42 3.16 24.77 6.95
N SER A 43 4.45 25.01 7.21
CA SER A 43 4.95 26.36 7.55
C SER A 43 4.83 27.37 6.42
N PHE A 44 4.72 26.93 5.16
CA PHE A 44 4.51 27.81 4.00
C PHE A 44 3.03 28.09 3.73
N ASN A 45 2.17 27.07 3.84
CA ASN A 45 0.73 27.21 3.62
C ASN A 45 -0.05 26.06 4.29
N ASP A 46 -1.11 26.40 5.02
CA ASP A 46 -1.98 25.42 5.70
C ASP A 46 -2.63 24.41 4.74
N ILE A 47 -2.82 24.74 3.46
CA ILE A 47 -3.41 23.83 2.47
C ILE A 47 -2.60 22.54 2.30
N PHE A 48 -1.29 22.58 2.56
CA PHE A 48 -0.42 21.42 2.49
C PHE A 48 -0.67 20.40 3.61
N ALA A 49 -1.48 20.74 4.62
CA ALA A 49 -2.00 19.75 5.57
C ALA A 49 -2.80 18.64 4.86
N LEU A 50 -3.41 18.92 3.70
CA LEU A 50 -4.10 17.90 2.91
C LEU A 50 -3.16 16.80 2.41
N GLU A 51 -1.94 17.14 2.01
CA GLU A 51 -0.95 16.15 1.56
C GLU A 51 -0.55 15.21 2.70
N TYR A 52 -0.41 15.76 3.91
CA TYR A 52 -0.20 14.97 5.12
C TYR A 52 -1.35 13.99 5.37
N PHE A 53 -2.60 14.46 5.30
CA PHE A 53 -3.76 13.59 5.47
C PHE A 53 -3.87 12.51 4.38
N PHE A 54 -3.51 12.83 3.15
CA PHE A 54 -3.46 11.86 2.06
C PHE A 54 -2.42 10.77 2.33
N ASN A 55 -1.22 11.13 2.78
CA ASN A 55 -0.18 10.15 3.11
C ASN A 55 -0.60 9.27 4.31
N VAL A 56 -1.12 9.86 5.39
CA VAL A 56 -1.65 9.09 6.53
C VAL A 56 -2.73 8.10 6.08
N THR A 57 -3.68 8.58 5.27
CA THR A 57 -4.77 7.73 4.78
C THR A 57 -4.26 6.62 3.86
N GLN A 58 -3.26 6.91 3.02
CA GLN A 58 -2.58 5.94 2.17
C GLN A 58 -1.93 4.83 3.02
N ILE A 59 -1.20 5.17 4.08
CA ILE A 59 -0.58 4.21 5.00
C ILE A 59 -1.64 3.35 5.69
N LEU A 60 -2.72 3.96 6.19
CA LEU A 60 -3.83 3.25 6.83
C LEU A 60 -4.51 2.30 5.85
N LEU A 61 -4.74 2.73 4.60
CA LEU A 61 -5.30 1.89 3.56
C LEU A 61 -4.38 0.71 3.25
N ASN A 62 -3.06 0.91 3.15
CA ASN A 62 -2.10 -0.19 2.98
C ASN A 62 -2.22 -1.24 4.08
N MET A 63 -2.36 -0.81 5.33
CA MET A 63 -2.57 -1.70 6.47
C MET A 63 -3.91 -2.44 6.39
N VAL A 64 -5.00 -1.75 6.04
CA VAL A 64 -6.32 -2.37 5.82
C VAL A 64 -6.26 -3.41 4.70
N HIS A 65 -5.46 -3.18 3.66
CA HIS A 65 -5.31 -4.11 2.53
C HIS A 65 -4.54 -5.41 2.87
N LEU A 66 -3.99 -5.52 4.07
CA LEU A 66 -3.54 -6.82 4.59
C LEU A 66 -4.72 -7.79 4.76
N VAL A 67 -5.93 -7.29 5.04
CA VAL A 67 -7.14 -8.11 5.19
C VAL A 67 -7.53 -8.84 3.89
N PRO A 68 -7.76 -8.16 2.75
CA PRO A 68 -8.06 -8.84 1.49
C PRO A 68 -6.93 -9.77 1.04
N LEU A 69 -5.66 -9.42 1.29
CA LEU A 69 -4.53 -10.30 1.01
C LEU A 69 -4.56 -11.59 1.86
N TYR A 70 -4.86 -11.48 3.14
CA TYR A 70 -5.07 -12.62 4.04
C TYR A 70 -6.24 -13.50 3.55
N LEU A 71 -7.39 -12.87 3.23
CA LEU A 71 -8.56 -13.60 2.72
C LEU A 71 -8.25 -14.33 1.41
N PHE A 72 -7.43 -13.73 0.54
CA PHE A 72 -6.94 -14.33 -0.70
C PHE A 72 -6.11 -15.59 -0.44
N ILE A 73 -5.15 -15.52 0.49
CA ILE A 73 -4.26 -16.64 0.85
C ILE A 73 -5.04 -17.84 1.37
N TYR A 74 -5.96 -17.59 2.31
CA TYR A 74 -6.76 -18.65 2.94
C TYR A 74 -8.01 -19.01 2.15
N LYS A 75 -8.24 -18.36 0.99
CA LYS A 75 -9.43 -18.56 0.13
C LYS A 75 -10.73 -18.51 0.93
N LYS A 76 -10.76 -17.67 1.98
CA LYS A 76 -11.99 -17.37 2.73
C LYS A 76 -12.89 -16.53 1.84
N TRP A 77 -14.12 -16.29 2.28
CA TRP A 77 -15.07 -15.46 1.54
C TRP A 77 -15.31 -14.15 2.31
N ALA A 78 -15.25 -13.03 1.62
CA ALA A 78 -15.81 -11.78 2.10
C ALA A 78 -17.30 -11.77 1.74
N ASN A 79 -18.15 -11.52 2.74
CA ASN A 79 -19.59 -11.41 2.51
C ASN A 79 -19.98 -10.17 1.68
N ASN A 80 -19.07 -9.20 1.54
CA ASN A 80 -19.33 -7.96 0.84
C ASN A 80 -18.26 -7.67 -0.23
N GLN A 81 -18.54 -8.04 -1.48
CA GLN A 81 -17.66 -7.77 -2.62
C GLN A 81 -17.61 -6.28 -2.98
N GLU A 82 -18.70 -5.54 -2.77
CA GLU A 82 -18.75 -4.09 -3.05
C GLU A 82 -17.80 -3.33 -2.12
N LEU A 83 -17.71 -3.72 -0.84
CA LEU A 83 -16.73 -3.17 0.09
C LEU A 83 -15.29 -3.37 -0.41
N LEU A 84 -14.98 -4.53 -0.99
CA LEU A 84 -13.63 -4.81 -1.49
C LEU A 84 -13.28 -3.99 -2.74
N LYS A 85 -14.25 -3.80 -3.64
CA LYS A 85 -14.08 -2.90 -4.81
C LYS A 85 -13.84 -1.47 -4.36
N PHE A 86 -14.61 -1.01 -3.36
CA PHE A 86 -14.44 0.32 -2.78
C PHE A 86 -13.06 0.47 -2.14
N LEU A 87 -12.64 -0.48 -1.30
CA LEU A 87 -11.31 -0.46 -0.68
C LEU A 87 -10.20 -0.39 -1.74
N LEU A 88 -10.28 -1.22 -2.79
CA LEU A 88 -9.30 -1.21 -3.88
C LEU A 88 -9.30 0.13 -4.64
N PHE A 89 -10.48 0.70 -4.93
CA PHE A 89 -10.58 2.00 -5.58
C PHE A 89 -9.93 3.10 -4.73
N PHE A 90 -10.25 3.15 -3.44
CA PHE A 90 -9.66 4.11 -2.50
C PHE A 90 -8.16 3.92 -2.39
N ARG A 91 -7.67 2.68 -2.35
CA ARG A 91 -6.24 2.42 -2.35
C ARG A 91 -5.55 3.02 -3.55
N ILE A 92 -6.08 2.80 -4.75
CA ILE A 92 -5.50 3.35 -5.99
C ILE A 92 -5.50 4.88 -5.92
N LEU A 93 -6.63 5.48 -5.54
CA LEU A 93 -6.76 6.94 -5.42
C LEU A 93 -5.69 7.51 -4.47
N PHE A 94 -5.59 6.96 -3.26
CA PHE A 94 -4.68 7.43 -2.22
C PHE A 94 -3.23 7.05 -2.47
N ASP A 95 -2.93 5.98 -3.21
CA ASP A 95 -1.57 5.74 -3.70
C ASP A 95 -1.17 6.76 -4.77
N ILE A 96 -2.10 7.28 -5.58
CA ILE A 96 -1.76 8.34 -6.54
C ILE A 96 -1.46 9.66 -5.83
N VAL A 97 -2.25 10.04 -4.81
CA VAL A 97 -2.14 11.36 -4.16
C VAL A 97 -1.32 11.37 -2.87
N GLY A 98 -1.15 10.23 -2.20
CA GLY A 98 -0.55 10.13 -0.86
C GLY A 98 0.97 10.02 -0.84
N HIS A 99 1.63 9.82 -1.99
CA HIS A 99 3.09 9.62 -2.09
C HIS A 99 3.86 10.92 -2.39
N ALA A 100 3.40 12.07 -1.90
CA ALA A 100 4.01 13.37 -2.19
C ALA A 100 5.48 13.44 -1.72
N TRP A 101 5.74 13.00 -0.48
CA TRP A 101 7.09 12.91 0.06
C TRP A 101 7.96 11.95 -0.74
N GLU A 102 7.49 10.72 -0.99
CA GLU A 102 8.21 9.68 -1.74
C GLU A 102 8.55 10.13 -3.16
N THR A 103 7.63 10.83 -3.82
CA THR A 103 7.81 11.36 -5.19
C THR A 103 8.92 12.41 -5.22
N ASN A 104 8.90 13.35 -4.28
CA ASN A 104 9.95 14.38 -4.18
C ASN A 104 11.30 13.78 -3.78
N PHE A 105 11.30 12.79 -2.89
CA PHE A 105 12.49 12.04 -2.52
C PHE A 105 13.11 11.31 -3.72
N LEU A 106 12.28 10.60 -4.51
CA LEU A 106 12.73 9.92 -5.73
C LEU A 106 13.21 10.89 -6.81
N ALA A 107 12.57 12.05 -6.95
CA ALA A 107 13.03 13.11 -7.85
C ALA A 107 14.42 13.63 -7.44
N GLY A 108 14.67 13.81 -6.14
CA GLY A 108 15.98 14.15 -5.61
C GLY A 108 17.03 13.06 -5.89
N ILE A 109 16.70 11.78 -5.63
CA ILE A 109 17.59 10.66 -5.95
C ILE A 109 17.85 10.60 -7.45
N TYR A 110 16.86 10.84 -8.30
CA TYR A 110 17.02 10.79 -9.74
C TYR A 110 18.07 11.78 -10.23
N GLN A 111 18.13 12.99 -9.66
CA GLN A 111 19.15 13.98 -10.01
C GLN A 111 20.56 13.57 -9.57
N LEU A 112 20.68 12.84 -8.46
CA LEU A 112 21.97 12.38 -7.92
C LEU A 112 22.47 11.10 -8.57
N ASN A 113 21.59 10.10 -8.72
CA ASN A 113 21.87 8.79 -9.27
C ASN A 113 20.60 8.18 -9.89
N PRO A 114 20.39 8.35 -11.21
CA PRO A 114 19.22 7.81 -11.90
C PRO A 114 19.08 6.28 -11.77
N TYR A 115 20.20 5.55 -11.74
CA TYR A 115 20.18 4.09 -11.63
C TYR A 115 19.61 3.64 -10.29
N LEU A 116 20.02 4.29 -9.20
CA LEU A 116 19.47 4.03 -7.87
C LEU A 116 17.96 4.36 -7.79
N CYS A 117 17.52 5.44 -8.45
CA CYS A 117 16.10 5.78 -8.50
C CYS A 117 15.27 4.67 -9.19
N TRP A 118 15.73 4.17 -10.33
CA TRP A 118 15.06 3.08 -11.04
C TRP A 118 15.03 1.77 -10.27
N THR A 119 16.10 1.42 -9.56
CA THR A 119 16.12 0.20 -8.73
C THR A 119 15.16 0.31 -7.55
N LEU A 120 15.04 1.47 -6.92
CA LEU A 120 14.05 1.72 -5.87
C LEU A 120 12.62 1.63 -6.41
N LEU A 121 12.33 2.25 -7.56
CA LEU A 121 11.02 2.16 -8.22
C LEU A 121 10.64 0.71 -8.56
N ALA A 122 11.59 -0.06 -9.10
CA ALA A 122 11.38 -1.48 -9.37
C ALA A 122 11.11 -2.28 -8.08
N GLY A 123 11.84 -1.96 -6.99
CA GLY A 123 11.61 -2.54 -5.67
C GLY A 123 10.20 -2.26 -5.15
N PHE A 124 9.72 -1.02 -5.23
CA PHE A 124 8.35 -0.66 -4.87
C PHE A 124 7.33 -1.39 -5.75
N GLY A 125 7.57 -1.48 -7.06
CA GLY A 125 6.71 -2.24 -7.98
C GLY A 125 6.59 -3.71 -7.58
N LEU A 126 7.71 -4.39 -7.34
CA LEU A 126 7.73 -5.79 -6.89
C LEU A 126 7.00 -5.99 -5.56
N LEU A 127 7.06 -5.00 -4.68
CA LEU A 127 6.42 -5.06 -3.38
C LEU A 127 4.91 -4.84 -3.47
N TYR A 128 4.44 -3.85 -4.21
CA TYR A 128 3.01 -3.46 -4.24
C TYR A 128 2.18 -4.23 -5.26
N LEU A 129 2.74 -4.58 -6.44
CA LEU A 129 1.98 -5.21 -7.52
C LEU A 129 1.30 -6.54 -7.12
N PRO A 130 1.94 -7.46 -6.37
CA PRO A 130 1.27 -8.69 -5.97
C PRO A 130 0.09 -8.44 -5.03
N SER A 131 0.17 -7.43 -4.16
CA SER A 131 -0.93 -7.01 -3.27
C SER A 131 -2.11 -6.48 -4.09
N TYR A 132 -1.84 -5.64 -5.08
CA TYR A 132 -2.86 -5.16 -6.02
C TYR A 132 -3.53 -6.28 -6.80
N TYR A 133 -2.74 -7.22 -7.31
CA TYR A 133 -3.25 -8.38 -8.01
C TYR A 133 -4.17 -9.23 -7.12
N ALA A 134 -3.75 -9.53 -5.89
CA ALA A 134 -4.55 -10.29 -4.92
C ALA A 134 -5.89 -9.59 -4.63
N CYS A 135 -5.86 -8.27 -4.39
CA CYS A 135 -7.05 -7.47 -4.14
C CYS A 135 -7.98 -7.45 -5.36
N TYR A 136 -7.45 -7.28 -6.57
CA TYR A 136 -8.22 -7.29 -7.81
C TYR A 136 -8.91 -8.63 -8.06
N VAL A 137 -8.17 -9.75 -7.94
CA VAL A 137 -8.74 -11.10 -8.10
C VAL A 137 -9.88 -11.31 -7.10
N TYR A 138 -9.71 -10.84 -5.87
CA TYR A 138 -10.69 -11.05 -4.83
C TYR A 138 -11.92 -10.13 -4.94
N ALA A 139 -11.72 -8.88 -5.39
CA ALA A 139 -12.80 -7.90 -5.59
C ALA A 139 -13.65 -8.17 -6.85
N PHE A 140 -13.03 -8.63 -7.95
CA PHE A 140 -13.71 -8.75 -9.26
C PHE A 140 -13.86 -10.17 -9.77
N LYS A 141 -12.87 -11.04 -9.56
CA LYS A 141 -12.92 -12.44 -10.02
C LYS A 141 -13.49 -13.39 -8.97
N GLY A 142 -14.19 -12.84 -7.96
CA GLY A 142 -14.67 -13.51 -6.77
C GLY A 142 -14.91 -14.99 -7.02
N HIS A 143 -14.20 -15.85 -6.28
CA HIS A 143 -14.18 -17.31 -6.48
C HIS A 143 -15.59 -17.77 -6.83
N ASN A 144 -15.83 -18.19 -8.08
CA ASN A 144 -17.17 -18.47 -8.60
C ASN A 144 -18.05 -19.16 -7.55
N LYS A 145 -19.20 -18.54 -7.22
CA LYS A 145 -20.27 -19.17 -6.46
C LYS A 145 -20.68 -20.46 -7.18
N LYS A 146 -20.07 -21.57 -6.80
CA LYS A 146 -20.73 -22.88 -6.84
C LYS A 146 -21.11 -23.20 -5.41
N ALA A 147 -22.43 -23.32 -5.20
CA ALA A 147 -23.14 -23.82 -4.02
C ALA A 147 -23.96 -22.75 -3.26
N LYS A 148 -25.07 -22.32 -3.85
CA LYS A 148 -26.43 -22.78 -3.51
C LYS A 148 -27.44 -22.09 -4.41
#